data_AF-A0A538AQF5-F1
#
_entry.id   AF-A0A538AQF5-F1
#
_cell.length_a   1.000
_cell.length_b   1.000
_cell.length_c   1.000
_cell.angle_alpha   90.00
_cell.angle_beta   90.00
_cell.angle_gamma   90.00
#
_symmetry.space_group_name_H-M   'P 1'
#
loop_
_entity.id
_entity.type
_entity.pdbx_description
1 polymer ?
#
loop_
_entity_poly.entity_id
_entity_poly.type
_entity_poly.pdbx_seq_one_letter_code
_entity_poly.pdbx_strand_id
1 'polypeptide(L)' 'MIRAVLFDVGGVIITSPFESFSRYEAENALPDGFIRGLNSTNPDTNAWAHLERGDVSFDEFCELFEAEAHAA' A
#
# COMPACT_ATOMS: atom_id res chain seq x y z
N MET A 1 0.27 -3.60 36.25
CA MET A 1 1.52 -3.08 35.65
C MET A 1 1.56 -3.54 34.20
N ILE A 2 1.74 -2.65 33.23
CA ILE A 2 1.91 -3.04 31.81
C ILE A 2 3.34 -3.55 31.63
N ARG A 3 3.51 -4.70 30.96
CA ARG A 3 4.81 -5.37 30.79
C ARG A 3 5.37 -5.28 29.37
N ALA A 4 4.55 -4.94 28.39
CA ALA A 4 4.93 -4.76 27.01
C ALA A 4 3.97 -3.80 26.31
N VAL A 5 4.48 -3.08 25.30
CA VAL A 5 3.71 -2.25 24.37
C VAL A 5 4.26 -2.52 22.97
N LEU A 6 3.37 -2.72 22.01
CA LEU A 6 3.72 -2.88 20.59
C LEU A 6 3.31 -1.60 19.87
N PHE A 7 4.19 -1.10 19.02
CA PHE A 7 3.92 0.06 18.18
C PHE A 7 3.97 -0.38 16.72
N ASP A 8 2.96 0.02 15.97
CA ASP A 8 3.05 0.05 14.51
C ASP A 8 3.99 1.19 14.07
N VAL A 9 4.38 1.23 12.81
CA VAL A 9 5.30 2.23 12.26
C VAL A 9 4.50 3.35 11.60
N GLY A 10 3.74 3.03 10.55
CA GLY A 10 3.01 4.01 9.74
C GLY A 10 1.82 4.63 10.49
N GLY A 11 1.82 5.95 10.65
CA GLY A 11 0.77 6.66 11.38
C GLY A 11 0.90 6.59 12.92
N VAL A 12 1.96 5.94 13.44
CA VAL A 12 2.25 5.87 14.88
C VAL A 12 3.62 6.46 15.18
N ILE A 13 4.69 5.83 14.67
CA ILE A 13 6.07 6.33 14.85
C ILE A 13 6.40 7.37 13.78
N ILE A 14 5.96 7.14 12.54
CA ILE A 14 6.11 8.06 11.41
C ILE A 14 4.74 8.48 10.88
N THR A 15 4.71 9.53 10.05
CA THR A 15 3.48 9.95 9.38
C THR A 15 2.93 8.84 8.49
N SER A 16 1.61 8.83 8.33
CA SER A 16 0.93 7.82 7.50
C SER A 16 1.38 7.92 6.04
N PRO A 17 1.57 6.78 5.33
CA PRO A 17 1.87 6.79 3.91
C PRO A 17 0.72 7.38 3.07
N PHE A 18 -0.49 7.47 3.61
CA PHE A 18 -1.66 7.97 2.88
C PHE A 18 -1.50 9.41 2.41
N GLU A 19 -0.80 10.27 3.17
CA GLU A 19 -0.52 11.63 2.72
C GLU A 19 0.35 11.64 1.47
N SER A 20 1.34 10.74 1.41
CA SER A 20 2.21 10.59 0.24
C SER A 20 1.45 10.00 -0.95
N PHE A 21 0.52 9.06 -0.72
CA PHE A 21 -0.34 8.54 -1.78
C PHE A 21 -1.22 9.64 -2.37
N SER A 22 -1.95 10.39 -1.54
CA SER A 22 -2.81 11.48 -2.01
C SER A 22 -2.03 12.57 -2.75
N ARG A 23 -0.81 12.90 -2.30
CA ARG A 23 0.06 13.84 -3.02
C ARG A 23 0.45 13.29 -4.39
N TYR A 24 0.91 12.05 -4.46
CA TYR A 24 1.28 11.41 -5.72
C TYR A 24 0.09 11.31 -6.69
N GLU A 25 -1.10 10.94 -6.18
CA GLU A 25 -2.33 10.88 -6.96
C GLU A 25 -2.67 12.25 -7.56
N ALA A 26 -2.61 13.32 -6.77
CA ALA A 26 -2.85 14.68 -7.25
C ALA A 26 -1.82 15.14 -8.29
N GLU A 27 -0.52 14.85 -8.07
CA GLU A 27 0.56 15.19 -8.99
C GLU A 27 0.44 14.48 -10.35
N ASN A 28 -0.16 13.30 -10.38
CA ASN A 28 -0.33 12.47 -11.58
C ASN A 28 -1.78 12.46 -12.12
N ALA A 29 -2.66 13.31 -11.60
CA ALA A 29 -4.07 13.38 -11.97
C ALA A 29 -4.83 12.03 -11.86
N LEU A 30 -4.47 11.22 -10.87
CA LEU A 30 -5.17 9.97 -10.54
C LEU A 30 -6.41 10.25 -9.69
N PRO A 31 -7.41 9.35 -9.68
CA PRO A 31 -8.53 9.44 -8.76
C PRO A 31 -8.06 9.45 -7.29
N ASP A 32 -8.75 10.22 -6.44
CA ASP A 32 -8.47 10.26 -5.00
C ASP A 32 -8.64 8.87 -4.37
N GLY A 33 -7.61 8.44 -3.64
CA GLY A 33 -7.60 7.14 -2.98
C GLY A 33 -7.40 5.95 -3.92
N PHE A 34 -7.01 6.17 -5.18
CA PHE A 34 -6.76 5.12 -6.16
C PHE A 34 -5.73 4.08 -5.67
N ILE A 35 -4.57 4.51 -5.20
CA ILE A 35 -3.50 3.63 -4.69
C ILE A 35 -4.00 2.86 -3.48
N ARG A 36 -4.70 3.54 -2.56
CA ARG A 36 -5.29 2.89 -1.39
C ARG A 36 -6.36 1.87 -1.80
N GLY A 37 -7.11 2.16 -2.85
CA GLY A 37 -8.07 1.26 -3.48
C GLY A 37 -7.38 -0.02 -3.95
N LEU A 38 -6.35 0.10 -4.79
CA LEU A 38 -5.56 -1.04 -5.26
C LEU A 38 -5.06 -1.89 -4.10
N ASN A 39 -4.43 -1.27 -3.10
CA ASN A 39 -3.88 -1.97 -1.94
C ASN A 39 -4.92 -2.71 -1.09
N SER A 40 -6.20 -2.30 -1.13
CA SER A 40 -7.25 -2.83 -0.24
C SER A 40 -8.39 -3.57 -0.94
N THR A 41 -8.42 -3.60 -2.27
CA THR A 41 -9.50 -4.25 -3.05
C THR A 41 -9.58 -5.75 -2.79
N ASN A 42 -8.44 -6.42 -2.60
CA ASN A 42 -8.38 -7.84 -2.25
C ASN A 42 -7.28 -8.08 -1.20
N PRO A 43 -7.64 -8.36 0.06
CA PRO A 43 -6.65 -8.51 1.14
C PRO A 43 -5.83 -9.80 1.05
N ASP A 44 -6.24 -10.76 0.22
CA ASP A 44 -5.61 -12.07 0.15
C ASP A 44 -4.63 -12.17 -1.02
N THR A 45 -4.98 -11.66 -2.20
CA THR A 45 -4.22 -11.98 -3.43
C THR A 45 -3.92 -10.81 -4.35
N ASN A 46 -4.11 -9.55 -3.94
CA ASN A 46 -3.58 -8.45 -4.74
C ASN A 46 -2.06 -8.35 -4.62
N ALA A 47 -1.43 -7.59 -5.53
CA ALA A 47 0.01 -7.38 -5.56
C ALA A 47 0.54 -6.88 -4.20
N TRP A 48 -0.20 -5.97 -3.55
CA TRP A 48 0.16 -5.45 -2.23
C TRP A 48 0.20 -6.54 -1.15
N ALA A 49 -0.81 -7.42 -1.10
CA ALA A 49 -0.88 -8.50 -0.12
C ALA A 49 0.26 -9.52 -0.31
N HIS A 50 0.63 -9.80 -1.57
CA HIS A 50 1.79 -10.66 -1.87
C HIS A 50 3.11 -10.01 -1.44
N LEU A 51 3.28 -8.70 -1.66
CA LEU A 51 4.46 -7.97 -1.20
C LEU A 51 4.57 -7.99 0.34
N GLU A 52 3.49 -7.68 1.05
CA GLU A 52 3.46 -7.64 2.52
C GLU A 52 3.79 -9.00 3.17
N ARG A 53 3.47 -10.11 2.49
CA ARG A 53 3.82 -11.47 2.95
C ARG A 53 5.22 -11.92 2.50
N GLY A 54 5.87 -11.18 1.61
CA GLY A 54 7.12 -11.59 0.99
C GLY A 54 6.97 -12.76 0.01
N ASP A 55 5.78 -12.94 -0.57
CA ASP A 55 5.49 -13.99 -1.55
C ASP A 55 6.16 -13.70 -2.91
N VAL A 56 6.44 -12.42 -3.19
CA VAL A 56 7.03 -11.93 -4.45
C VAL A 56 8.19 -10.98 -4.15
N SER A 57 9.13 -10.89 -5.10
CA SER A 57 10.17 -9.86 -5.08
C SER A 57 9.59 -8.46 -5.35
N PHE A 58 10.40 -7.44 -5.10
CA PHE A 58 9.99 -6.05 -5.38
C PHE A 58 9.75 -5.81 -6.88
N ASP A 59 10.58 -6.38 -7.75
CA ASP A 59 10.43 -6.24 -9.20
C ASP A 59 9.14 -6.92 -9.70
N GLU A 60 8.85 -8.14 -9.21
CA GLU A 60 7.59 -8.84 -9.49
C GLU A 60 6.37 -8.08 -8.96
N PHE A 61 6.49 -7.47 -7.77
CA PHE A 61 5.44 -6.60 -7.23
C PHE A 61 5.16 -5.42 -8.17
N CYS A 62 6.20 -4.75 -8.70
CA CYS A 62 6.01 -3.64 -9.63
C CYS A 62 5.21 -4.05 -10.87
N GLU A 63 5.54 -5.20 -11.47
CA GLU A 63 4.82 -5.72 -12.64
C GLU A 63 3.35 -6.04 -12.31
N LEU A 64 3.09 -6.72 -11.20
CA LEU A 64 1.73 -7.07 -10.76
C LEU A 64 0.90 -5.84 -10.42
N PHE A 65 1.47 -4.88 -9.69
CA PHE A 65 0.79 -3.67 -9.25
C PHE A 65 0.45 -2.75 -10.43
N GLU A 66 1.34 -2.64 -11.42
CA GLU A 66 1.07 -1.90 -12.66
C GLU A 66 -0.08 -2.55 -13.45
N ALA A 67 -0.11 -3.87 -13.55
CA ALA A 67 -1.20 -4.59 -14.20
C ALA A 67 -2.55 -4.39 -13.49
N GLU A 68 -2.57 -4.42 -12.15
CA GLU A 68 -3.77 -4.11 -11.35
C GLU A 68 -4.22 -2.65 -11.55
N ALA A 69 -3.29 -1.70 -11.58
CA ALA A 69 -3.59 -0.30 -11.83
C ALA A 69 -4.18 -0.07 -13.23
N HIS A 70 -3.70 -0.77 -14.25
CA HIS A 70 -4.26 -0.69 -15.61
C HIS A 70 -5.66 -1.30 -15.73
N ALA A 71 -6.01 -2.25 -14.87
CA ALA A 71 -7.30 -2.94 -14.90
C ALA A 71 -8.41 -2.21 -14.12
N ALA A 72 -8.05 -1.26 -13.26
CA ALA A 72 -8.95 -0.46 -12.42
C ALA A 72 -9.57 0.73 -13.17
#